data_AF-A0A0F8W622-F1
#
_entry.id   AF-A0A0F8W622-F1
#
_cell.length_a   1.000
_cell.length_b   1.000
_cell.length_c   1.000
_cell.angle_alpha   90.00
_cell.angle_beta   90.00
_cell.angle_gamma   90.00
#
_symmetry.space_group_name_H-M   'P 1'
#
loop_
_entity.id
_entity.type
_entity.pdbx_description
1 polymer ?
#
loop_
_entity_poly.entity_id
_entity_poly.type
_entity_poly.pdbx_seq_one_letter_code
_entity_poly.pdbx_strand_id
1 'polypeptide(L)' 'MTETTKQIDLTQLDDHRKGLYRTQAEFARIAGVGLRTYSQISLGLSPNVGVATLEKVLAPLGLRLEIVEA' A
#
# COMPACT_ATOMS: atom_id res chain seq x y z
N MET A 1 -14.78 25.25 -2.38
CA MET A 1 -13.34 24.90 -2.43
C MET A 1 -13.07 23.92 -1.31
N THR A 2 -13.10 22.62 -1.62
CA THR A 2 -12.70 21.56 -0.68
C THR A 2 -12.14 20.43 -1.51
N GLU A 3 -10.89 20.62 -1.92
CA GLU A 3 -10.06 19.61 -2.57
C GLU A 3 -9.76 18.54 -1.51
N THR A 4 -10.48 17.42 -1.58
CA THR A 4 -10.25 16.29 -0.67
C THR A 4 -9.41 15.28 -1.43
N THR A 5 -8.13 15.59 -1.57
CA THR A 5 -7.14 14.65 -2.08
C THR A 5 -7.00 13.56 -1.02
N LYS A 6 -7.70 12.44 -1.19
CA LYS A 6 -7.41 11.22 -0.43
C LYS A 6 -6.09 10.66 -0.93
N GLN A 7 -5.01 11.34 -0.54
CA GLN A 7 -3.68 10.78 -0.52
C GLN A 7 -3.80 9.46 0.25
N ILE A 8 -3.58 8.32 -0.42
CA ILE A 8 -3.52 7.05 0.28
C ILE A 8 -2.33 7.17 1.22
N ASP A 9 -2.65 7.35 2.49
CA ASP A 9 -1.66 7.40 3.53
C ASP A 9 -1.09 5.98 3.68
N LEU A 10 -0.01 5.72 2.95
CA LEU A 10 0.65 4.41 2.92
C LEU A 10 1.20 4.04 4.30
N THR A 11 1.25 4.97 5.26
CA THR A 11 1.59 4.65 6.65
C THR A 11 0.48 3.84 7.33
N GLN A 12 -0.77 3.94 6.88
CA GLN A 12 -1.89 3.11 7.34
C GLN A 12 -1.90 1.71 6.73
N LEU A 13 -1.07 1.44 5.72
CA LEU A 13 -0.96 0.11 5.10
C LEU A 13 -0.61 -0.97 6.15
N ASP A 14 0.26 -0.63 7.09
CA ASP A 14 0.67 -1.56 8.16
C ASP A 14 -0.44 -1.81 9.19
N ASP A 15 -1.29 -0.82 9.46
CA ASP A 15 -2.46 -0.98 10.34
C ASP A 15 -3.54 -1.85 9.71
N HIS A 16 -3.83 -1.66 8.42
CA HIS A 16 -4.72 -2.55 7.66
C HIS A 16 -4.22 -3.99 7.66
N ARG A 17 -2.90 -4.18 7.47
CA ARG A 17 -2.26 -5.50 7.58
C ARG A 17 -2.44 -6.10 8.98
N LYS A 18 -2.16 -5.33 10.04
CA LYS A 18 -2.27 -5.79 11.44
C LYS A 18 -3.70 -6.25 11.77
N GLY A 19 -4.71 -5.55 11.27
CA GLY A 19 -6.12 -5.94 11.42
C GLY A 19 -6.47 -7.31 10.83
N LEU A 20 -5.66 -7.81 9.90
CA LEU A 20 -5.83 -9.12 9.26
C LEU A 20 -4.97 -10.23 9.90
N TYR A 21 -4.27 -9.92 11.01
CA TYR A 21 -3.43 -10.86 11.77
C TYR A 21 -2.37 -11.58 10.92
N ARG A 22 -1.85 -10.96 9.85
CA ARG A 22 -0.76 -11.53 9.04
C ARG A 22 0.50 -10.69 9.07
N THR A 23 1.63 -11.34 8.83
CA THR A 23 2.96 -10.70 8.77
C THR A 23 3.18 -9.92 7.47
N GLN A 24 4.16 -9.00 7.48
CA GLN A 24 4.57 -8.30 6.24
C GLN A 24 5.07 -9.28 5.18
N ALA A 25 5.72 -10.38 5.58
CA ALA A 25 6.22 -11.42 4.69
C ALA A 25 5.07 -12.15 3.98
N GLU A 26 3.98 -12.45 4.68
CA GLU A 26 2.79 -13.05 4.09
C GLU A 26 2.14 -12.12 3.07
N PHE A 27 1.97 -10.84 3.40
CA PHE A 27 1.40 -9.88 2.46
C PHE A 27 2.28 -9.66 1.23
N ALA A 28 3.60 -9.53 1.42
CA ALA A 28 4.54 -9.44 0.32
C ALA A 28 4.44 -10.67 -0.60
N ARG A 29 4.31 -11.87 -0.01
CA ARG A 29 4.12 -13.12 -0.77
C ARG A 29 2.80 -13.15 -1.55
N ILE A 30 1.69 -12.74 -0.93
CA ILE A 30 0.36 -12.70 -1.58
C ILE A 30 0.33 -11.67 -2.71
N ALA A 31 0.92 -10.49 -2.48
CA ALA A 31 1.07 -9.43 -3.46
C ALA A 31 2.08 -9.77 -4.58
N GLY A 32 2.88 -10.84 -4.42
CA GLY A 32 3.94 -11.19 -5.37
C GLY A 32 5.04 -10.12 -5.45
N VAL A 33 5.32 -9.43 -4.34
CA VAL A 33 6.39 -8.42 -4.22
C VAL A 33 7.45 -8.87 -3.22
N GLY A 34 8.66 -8.32 -3.31
CA GLY A 34 9.69 -8.56 -2.32
C GLY A 34 9.32 -7.96 -0.96
N LEU A 35 9.69 -8.62 0.15
CA LEU A 35 9.48 -8.11 1.50
C LEU A 35 10.08 -6.71 1.70
N ARG A 36 11.29 -6.48 1.15
CA ARG A 36 11.92 -5.14 1.17
C ARG A 36 11.05 -4.10 0.48
N THR A 37 10.50 -4.43 -0.69
CA THR A 37 9.62 -3.53 -1.45
C THR A 37 8.36 -3.20 -0.65
N TYR A 38 7.70 -4.22 -0.09
CA TYR A 38 6.53 -4.02 0.76
C TYR A 38 6.86 -3.12 1.96
N SER A 39 7.97 -3.39 2.66
CA SER A 39 8.38 -2.63 3.84
C SER A 39 8.69 -1.16 3.50
N GLN A 40 9.35 -0.90 2.38
CA GLN A 40 9.61 0.48 1.94
C GLN A 40 8.33 1.23 1.56
N ILE A 41 7.33 0.53 0.98
CA ILE A 41 6.01 1.10 0.69
C ILE A 41 5.26 1.42 1.98
N SER A 42 5.18 0.48 2.92
CA SER A 42 4.47 0.67 4.20
C SER A 42 5.07 1.77 5.06
N LEU A 43 6.36 2.04 4.90
CA LEU A 43 7.06 3.13 5.60
C LEU A 43 7.01 4.46 4.83
N GLY A 44 6.39 4.51 3.65
CA GLY A 44 6.38 5.69 2.79
C GLY A 44 7.77 6.11 2.27
N LEU A 45 8.75 5.20 2.31
CA LEU A 45 10.16 5.49 1.98
C LEU A 45 10.50 5.31 0.48
N SER A 46 9.55 4.84 -0.32
CA SER A 46 9.80 4.53 -1.72
C SER A 46 9.03 5.45 -2.67
N PRO A 47 9.65 6.55 -3.14
CA PRO A 47 8.99 7.54 -3.99
C PRO A 47 8.72 7.05 -5.42
N ASN A 48 9.39 5.97 -5.87
CA ASN A 48 9.33 5.48 -7.26
C ASN A 48 8.69 4.09 -7.39
N VAL A 49 7.69 3.79 -6.57
CA VAL A 49 6.94 2.54 -6.73
C VAL A 49 5.88 2.75 -7.79
N GLY A 50 6.02 2.05 -8.92
CA GLY A 50 5.04 2.11 -9.99
C GLY A 50 3.64 1.71 -9.51
N VAL A 51 2.63 2.33 -10.09
CA VAL A 51 1.20 2.13 -9.79
C VAL A 51 0.84 0.63 -9.74
N ALA A 52 1.31 -0.17 -10.71
CA ALA A 52 1.06 -1.61 -10.75
C ALA A 52 1.59 -2.38 -9.52
N THR A 53 2.69 -1.93 -8.92
CA THR A 53 3.24 -2.54 -7.70
C THR A 53 2.42 -2.14 -6.48
N LEU A 54 1.95 -0.89 -6.42
CA LEU A 54 1.05 -0.43 -5.36
C LEU A 54 -0.29 -1.17 -5.41
N GLU A 55 -0.88 -1.35 -6.59
CA GLU A 55 -2.13 -2.12 -6.75
C GLU A 55 -1.99 -3.56 -6.25
N LYS A 56 -0.86 -4.22 -6.57
CA LYS A 56 -0.57 -5.57 -6.06
C LYS A 56 -0.47 -5.63 -4.54
N VAL A 57 0.08 -4.59 -3.91
CA VAL A 57 0.23 -4.50 -2.45
C VAL A 57 -1.11 -4.20 -1.76
N LEU A 58 -1.96 -3.41 -2.41
CA LEU A 58 -3.26 -2.99 -1.89
C LEU A 58 -4.36 -4.03 -2.11
N ALA A 59 -4.32 -4.79 -3.20
CA ALA A 59 -5.35 -5.78 -3.54
C ALA A 59 -5.60 -6.84 -2.44
N PRO A 60 -4.58 -7.43 -1.79
CA PRO A 60 -4.78 -8.37 -0.68
C PRO A 60 -5.40 -7.73 0.56
N LEU A 61 -5.31 -6.41 0.70
CA LEU A 61 -5.92 -5.62 1.77
C LEU A 61 -7.36 -5.17 1.41
N GLY A 62 -7.84 -5.50 0.20
CA GLY A 62 -9.11 -4.98 -0.33
C GLY A 62 -9.07 -3.47 -0.63
N LEU A 63 -7.88 -2.87 -0.68
CA LEU A 63 -7.68 -1.46 -0.93
C LEU A 63 -7.47 -1.21 -2.43
N ARG A 64 -7.82 -0.01 -2.89
CA ARG A 64 -7.61 0.43 -4.28
C ARG A 64 -6.91 1.77 -4.29
N LEU A 65 -6.14 2.03 -5.35
CA LEU A 65 -5.59 3.34 -5.60
C LEU A 65 -6.73 4.29 -6.00
N GLU A 66 -6.97 5.30 -5.18
CA GLU A 66 -7.79 6.45 -5.55
C GLU A 66 -6.82 7.49 -6.10
N ILE A 67 -6.74 7.58 -7.44
CA ILE A 67 -6.01 8.66 -8.11
C ILE A 67 -6.97 9.85 -8.13
N VAL A 68 -6.75 10.81 -7.24
CA VAL A 68 -7.48 12.08 -7.27
C VAL A 68 -6.81 12.95 -8.31
N GLU A 69 -7.40 13.05 -9.51
CA GLU A 69 -7.03 14.08 -10.49
C GLU A 69 -7.44 15.45 -9.92
N ALA A 70 -6.48 16.39 -9.90
CA ALA A 70 -6.68 17.78 -9.53
C ALA A 70 -7.12 18.61 -10.75
#